data_AF-A0AAU1QGR3-F1
#
_entry.id   AF-A0AAU1QGR3-F1
#
_cell.length_a   1.000
_cell.length_b   1.000
_cell.length_c   1.000
_cell.angle_alpha   90.00
_cell.angle_beta   90.00
_cell.angle_gamma   90.00
#
_symmetry.space_group_name_H-M   'P 1'
#
loop_
_entity.id
_entity.type
_entity.pdbx_description
1 polymer ?
#
loop_
_entity_poly.entity_id
_entity_poly.type
_entity_poly.pdbx_seq_one_letter_code
_entity_poly.pdbx_strand_id
1 'polypeptide(L)'
;MTSNTRWADDPGNPAAANFGTSGDVRVRELARRCDDILKSSAPGCVLPYFKPTYTVDTNLYPAAGAYYWLMQEKMPAHAGSVRWDSLLHYLGPDTTVTNPSTGKPWTSDNSRNKVCGNWTAHPSDASVGSVDCDEYAMASTHESGGFPGGVNQVTNGDQCAQLFTDKMGDGSANFGLLAETRKAVDGPKGTVRCGRAAIASTQNQQAFKSFPAPSWRMLDDDGFFVSNPGFEHCANANATCAWRKVG
;
A
#
# COMPACT_ATOMS: atom_id res chain seq x y z
N MET A 1 21.36 1.02 -53.67
CA MET A 1 20.71 1.93 -52.71
C MET A 1 20.73 1.26 -51.35
N THR A 2 21.79 1.52 -50.58
CA THR A 2 21.93 1.10 -49.19
C THR A 2 22.99 2.03 -48.59
N SER A 3 22.60 2.91 -47.68
CA SER A 3 23.57 3.55 -46.80
C SER A 3 22.97 3.61 -45.40
N ASN A 4 23.42 2.64 -44.59
CA ASN A 4 23.40 2.69 -43.14
C ASN A 4 24.00 4.01 -42.66
N THR A 5 23.28 4.74 -41.81
CA THR A 5 23.89 5.73 -40.94
C THR A 5 23.80 5.18 -39.53
N ARG A 6 24.89 4.54 -39.08
CA ARG A 6 25.12 4.25 -37.66
C ARG A 6 25.36 5.58 -36.96
N TRP A 7 24.64 5.83 -35.87
CA TRP A 7 25.05 6.84 -34.90
C TRP A 7 26.26 6.28 -34.16
N ALA A 8 27.37 7.00 -34.21
CA ALA A 8 28.59 6.65 -33.49
C ALA A 8 28.39 6.99 -32.01
N ASP A 9 28.59 6.00 -31.13
CA ASP A 9 28.80 6.24 -29.71
C ASP A 9 30.18 6.90 -29.52
N ASP A 10 30.21 8.09 -28.94
CA ASP A 10 31.42 8.75 -28.46
C ASP A 10 31.75 8.22 -27.05
N PRO A 11 32.85 7.46 -26.86
CA PRO A 11 33.16 6.82 -25.59
C PRO A 11 33.91 7.81 -24.69
N GLY A 12 33.19 8.80 -24.15
CA GLY A 12 33.86 9.79 -23.32
C GLY A 12 33.01 10.79 -22.54
N ASN A 13 31.70 10.87 -22.76
CA ASN A 13 30.87 11.84 -22.06
C ASN A 13 29.56 11.15 -21.62
N PRO A 14 29.24 11.05 -20.30
CA PRO A 14 27.92 10.61 -19.91
C PRO A 14 26.93 11.59 -20.56
N ALA A 15 26.02 11.08 -21.39
CA ALA A 15 24.99 11.87 -22.04
C ALA A 15 24.06 12.46 -20.96
N ALA A 16 24.47 13.59 -20.38
CA ALA A 16 23.69 14.33 -19.42
C ALA A 16 22.79 15.30 -20.19
N ALA A 17 21.52 14.94 -20.32
CA ALA A 17 20.52 15.88 -20.80
C ALA A 17 20.16 16.83 -19.64
N ASN A 18 20.58 18.09 -19.73
CA ASN A 18 20.14 19.16 -18.85
C ASN A 18 18.82 19.74 -19.38
N PHE A 19 17.70 19.36 -18.76
CA PHE A 19 16.37 19.84 -19.16
C PHE A 19 15.96 21.17 -18.49
N GLY A 20 16.86 21.79 -17.72
CA GLY A 20 16.57 22.98 -16.94
C GLY A 20 15.57 22.72 -15.81
N THR A 21 15.65 23.53 -14.75
CA THR A 21 14.52 23.75 -13.84
C THR A 21 13.91 25.06 -14.27
N SER A 22 12.86 25.05 -15.10
CA SER A 22 12.28 26.30 -15.62
C SER A 22 11.66 27.18 -14.53
N GLY A 23 11.64 26.76 -13.26
CA GLY A 23 10.95 27.46 -12.18
C GLY A 23 9.43 27.51 -12.35
N ASP A 24 8.90 27.00 -13.47
CA ASP A 24 7.48 26.93 -13.78
C ASP A 24 6.91 25.63 -13.21
N VAL A 25 5.93 25.77 -12.33
CA VAL A 25 5.24 24.66 -11.66
C VAL A 25 4.59 23.69 -12.64
N ARG A 26 4.24 24.15 -13.85
CA ARG A 26 3.64 23.32 -14.92
C ARG A 26 4.67 22.48 -15.67
N VAL A 27 5.94 22.92 -15.70
CA VAL A 27 7.04 22.17 -16.33
C VAL A 27 7.62 21.16 -15.34
N ARG A 28 7.42 21.36 -14.03
CA ARG A 28 7.76 20.37 -13.01
C ARG A 28 7.04 19.05 -13.25
N GLU A 29 5.75 19.06 -13.61
CA GLU A 29 5.00 17.83 -13.91
C GLU A 29 5.62 16.99 -15.06
N LEU A 30 6.28 17.67 -16.00
CA LEU A 30 6.98 17.07 -17.12
C LEU A 30 8.49 16.89 -16.85
N ALA A 31 8.98 17.31 -15.67
CA ALA A 31 10.37 17.18 -15.29
C ALA A 31 10.68 15.71 -15.04
N ARG A 32 11.51 15.17 -15.93
CA ARG A 32 11.87 13.76 -15.94
C ARG A 32 12.98 13.49 -14.91
N ARG A 33 12.79 12.49 -14.04
CA ARG A 33 13.89 11.89 -13.25
C ARG A 33 14.49 10.76 -14.07
N CYS A 34 15.81 10.78 -14.28
CA CYS A 34 16.55 9.64 -14.83
C CYS A 34 17.62 9.21 -13.84
N ASP A 35 17.70 7.92 -13.59
CA ASP A 35 18.57 7.35 -12.58
C ASP A 35 18.89 5.89 -12.92
N ASP A 36 19.87 5.33 -12.20
CA ASP A 36 20.25 3.93 -12.19
C ASP A 36 20.16 3.31 -10.78
N ILE A 37 19.44 3.98 -9.87
CA ILE A 37 19.35 3.61 -8.44
C ILE A 37 18.73 2.22 -8.25
N LEU A 38 17.70 1.90 -9.05
CA LEU A 38 17.01 0.62 -8.98
C LEU A 38 17.83 -0.49 -9.64
N LYS A 39 18.70 -1.12 -8.87
CA LYS A 39 19.60 -2.20 -9.33
C LYS A 39 18.87 -3.40 -9.96
N SER A 40 17.60 -3.61 -9.65
CA SER A 40 16.77 -4.67 -10.22
C SER A 40 16.12 -4.29 -11.56
N SER A 41 16.39 -3.10 -12.10
CA SER A 41 15.84 -2.58 -13.35
C SER A 41 16.94 -1.91 -14.17
N ALA A 42 16.83 -1.96 -15.51
CA ALA A 42 17.75 -1.23 -16.38
C ALA A 42 17.67 0.29 -16.09
N PRO A 43 18.73 1.09 -16.29
CA PRO A 43 18.66 2.54 -16.18
C PRO A 43 17.53 3.12 -17.02
N GLY A 44 16.86 4.16 -16.51
CA GLY A 44 15.67 4.66 -17.17
C GLY A 44 15.18 5.96 -16.56
N CYS A 45 14.05 6.43 -17.08
CA CYS A 45 13.48 7.71 -16.69
C CYS A 45 12.00 7.59 -16.36
N VAL A 46 11.53 8.41 -15.43
CA VAL A 46 10.12 8.55 -15.03
C VAL A 46 9.70 10.01 -14.97
N LEU A 47 8.39 10.22 -14.93
CA LEU A 47 7.76 11.51 -14.61
C LEU A 47 7.28 11.44 -13.15
N PRO A 48 8.03 11.96 -12.17
CA PRO A 48 7.73 11.76 -10.74
C PRO A 48 6.40 12.36 -10.27
N TYR A 49 5.83 13.28 -11.06
CA TYR A 49 4.54 13.89 -10.78
C TYR A 49 3.35 13.03 -11.23
N PHE A 50 3.57 12.07 -12.13
CA PHE A 50 2.55 11.09 -12.45
C PHE A 50 2.41 10.11 -11.27
N LYS A 51 1.24 10.10 -10.62
CA LYS A 51 0.95 9.24 -9.47
C LYS A 51 0.22 7.98 -9.95
N PRO A 52 0.90 6.82 -10.01
CA PRO A 52 0.27 5.60 -10.48
C PRO A 52 -0.79 5.12 -9.49
N THR A 53 -1.75 4.34 -9.99
CA THR A 53 -2.76 3.67 -9.17
C THR A 53 -2.53 2.16 -9.23
N TYR A 54 -2.30 1.55 -8.07
CA TYR A 54 -2.30 0.10 -7.92
C TYR A 54 -3.73 -0.40 -7.77
N THR A 55 -4.16 -1.30 -8.65
CA THR A 55 -5.52 -1.86 -8.60
C THR A 55 -5.47 -3.24 -8.00
N VAL A 56 -6.14 -3.42 -6.86
CA VAL A 56 -6.28 -4.74 -6.23
C VAL A 56 -7.26 -5.58 -7.04
N ASP A 57 -6.91 -6.84 -7.32
CA ASP A 57 -7.84 -7.79 -7.92
C ASP A 57 -8.84 -8.26 -6.86
N THR A 58 -9.90 -7.48 -6.66
CA THR A 58 -10.94 -7.73 -5.65
C THR A 58 -11.84 -8.91 -6.00
N ASN A 59 -11.79 -9.44 -7.23
CA ASN A 59 -12.45 -10.70 -7.58
C ASN A 59 -11.69 -11.89 -6.97
N LEU A 60 -10.35 -11.83 -6.96
CA LEU A 60 -9.51 -12.86 -6.34
C LEU A 60 -9.30 -12.64 -4.83
N TYR A 61 -9.21 -11.38 -4.39
CA TYR A 61 -8.87 -11.01 -3.02
C TYR A 61 -9.90 -10.04 -2.38
N PRO A 62 -11.20 -10.40 -2.36
CA PRO A 62 -12.27 -9.50 -1.91
C PRO A 62 -12.13 -9.03 -0.46
N ALA A 63 -11.65 -9.88 0.45
CA ALA A 63 -11.47 -9.52 1.86
C ALA A 63 -10.38 -8.46 2.07
N ALA A 64 -9.25 -8.61 1.38
CA ALA A 64 -8.17 -7.63 1.43
C ALA A 64 -8.62 -6.30 0.80
N GLY A 65 -9.28 -6.36 -0.37
CA GLY A 65 -9.83 -5.16 -1.02
C GLY A 65 -10.89 -4.43 -0.17
N ALA A 66 -11.81 -5.18 0.45
CA ALA A 66 -12.81 -4.61 1.36
C ALA A 66 -12.14 -3.92 2.56
N TYR A 67 -11.10 -4.54 3.11
CA TYR A 67 -10.33 -4.00 4.22
C TYR A 67 -9.60 -2.71 3.83
N TYR A 68 -8.88 -2.70 2.72
CA TYR A 68 -8.16 -1.51 2.25
C TYR A 68 -9.12 -0.35 1.98
N TRP A 69 -10.23 -0.61 1.30
CA TRP A 69 -11.27 0.39 1.08
C TRP A 69 -11.86 0.94 2.39
N LEU A 70 -12.20 0.06 3.34
CA LEU A 70 -12.74 0.49 4.63
C LEU A 70 -11.74 1.41 5.36
N MET A 71 -10.46 1.08 5.36
CA MET A 71 -9.44 1.90 6.00
C MET A 71 -9.23 3.23 5.28
N GLN A 72 -9.27 3.25 3.94
CA GLN A 72 -9.28 4.49 3.14
C GLN A 72 -10.44 5.42 3.51
N GLU A 73 -11.62 4.88 3.78
CA GLU A 73 -12.81 5.67 4.13
C GLU A 73 -12.82 6.13 5.60
N LYS A 74 -12.21 5.35 6.51
CA LYS A 74 -12.31 5.59 7.96
C LYS A 74 -11.10 6.29 8.58
N MET A 75 -9.91 6.14 8.02
CA MET A 75 -8.73 6.79 8.57
C MET A 75 -8.76 8.29 8.28
N PRO A 76 -8.37 9.16 9.23
CA PRO A 76 -8.31 10.61 9.01
C PRO A 76 -7.48 11.02 7.81
N ALA A 77 -6.39 10.29 7.53
CA ALA A 77 -5.48 10.60 6.43
C ALA A 77 -6.00 10.12 5.06
N HIS A 78 -7.03 9.26 5.02
CA HIS A 78 -7.54 8.64 3.80
C HIS A 78 -6.46 8.03 2.89
N ALA A 79 -5.36 7.57 3.50
CA ALA A 79 -4.13 7.20 2.83
C ALA A 79 -4.37 6.25 1.65
N GLY A 80 -3.89 6.60 0.47
CA GLY A 80 -4.02 5.81 -0.76
C GLY A 80 -5.34 5.93 -1.51
N SER A 81 -6.28 6.76 -1.03
CA SER A 81 -7.58 6.92 -1.67
C SER A 81 -7.57 7.93 -2.83
N VAL A 82 -8.01 7.48 -4.01
CA VAL A 82 -8.28 8.34 -5.16
C VAL A 82 -9.38 9.37 -4.86
N ARG A 83 -10.42 8.95 -4.14
CA ARG A 83 -11.59 9.80 -3.82
C ARG A 83 -11.21 11.02 -2.99
N TRP A 84 -10.26 10.85 -2.07
CA TRP A 84 -9.82 11.89 -1.14
C TRP A 84 -8.52 12.56 -1.58
N ASP A 85 -8.02 12.24 -2.78
CA ASP A 85 -6.76 12.73 -3.34
C ASP A 85 -5.60 12.61 -2.34
N SER A 86 -5.51 11.44 -1.67
CA SER A 86 -4.52 11.17 -0.63
C SER A 86 -3.66 9.99 -1.05
N LEU A 87 -2.35 10.23 -1.12
CA LEU A 87 -1.37 9.27 -1.59
C LEU A 87 -0.91 8.33 -0.47
N LEU A 88 -0.44 7.16 -0.87
CA LEU A 88 0.58 6.42 -0.13
C LEU A 88 1.95 6.79 -0.69
N HIS A 89 2.97 6.82 0.16
CA HIS A 89 4.35 7.05 -0.23
C HIS A 89 5.15 5.77 -0.04
N TYR A 90 5.83 5.33 -1.10
CA TYR A 90 6.58 4.08 -1.09
C TYR A 90 7.76 4.14 -0.13
N LEU A 91 7.92 3.10 0.69
CA LEU A 91 9.16 2.82 1.41
C LEU A 91 10.17 2.23 0.44
N GLY A 92 10.98 3.10 -0.15
CA GLY A 92 11.90 2.76 -1.22
C GLY A 92 13.24 2.23 -0.76
N PRO A 93 14.00 1.62 -1.69
CA PRO A 93 15.32 1.06 -1.38
C PRO A 93 16.38 2.11 -1.05
N ASP A 94 16.15 3.37 -1.41
CA ASP A 94 17.00 4.53 -1.16
C ASP A 94 16.59 5.32 0.10
N THR A 95 15.74 4.74 0.96
CA THR A 95 15.32 5.39 2.19
C THR A 95 16.50 5.75 3.10
N THR A 96 16.47 6.97 3.64
CA THR A 96 17.44 7.44 4.64
C THR A 96 17.03 7.12 6.06
N VAL A 97 15.80 6.62 6.26
CA VAL A 97 15.29 6.25 7.57
C VAL A 97 15.98 4.97 8.01
N THR A 98 16.49 4.96 9.24
CA THR A 98 17.21 3.81 9.79
C THR A 98 16.48 3.22 10.98
N ASN A 99 16.62 1.91 11.15
CA ASN A 99 16.20 1.22 12.36
C ASN A 99 17.16 1.58 13.50
N PRO A 100 16.69 2.24 14.58
CA PRO A 100 17.56 2.71 15.66
C PRO A 100 18.24 1.58 16.43
N SER A 101 17.70 0.35 16.38
CA SER A 101 18.28 -0.81 17.06
C SER A 101 19.39 -1.49 16.26
N THR A 102 19.41 -1.36 14.93
CA THR A 102 20.38 -2.06 14.07
C THR A 102 21.27 -1.13 13.24
N GLY A 103 20.91 0.15 13.13
CA GLY A 103 21.58 1.14 12.26
C GLY A 103 21.39 0.89 10.76
N LYS A 104 20.61 -0.13 10.37
CA LYS A 104 20.33 -0.47 8.96
C LYS A 104 19.13 0.33 8.43
N PRO A 105 18.97 0.48 7.10
CA PRO A 105 17.77 1.08 6.53
C PRO A 105 16.48 0.44 7.04
N TRP A 106 15.44 1.25 7.25
CA TRP A 106 14.13 0.77 7.66
C TRP A 106 13.50 -0.05 6.53
N THR A 107 12.82 -1.14 6.88
CA THR A 107 12.23 -2.09 5.93
C THR A 107 10.76 -2.32 6.23
N SER A 108 10.04 -2.87 5.25
CA SER A 108 8.65 -3.32 5.45
C SER A 108 8.52 -4.32 6.60
N ASP A 109 9.52 -5.16 6.85
CA ASP A 109 9.50 -6.10 7.96
C ASP A 109 9.60 -5.39 9.31
N ASN A 110 10.28 -4.24 9.38
CA ASN A 110 10.30 -3.43 10.59
C ASN A 110 8.91 -2.84 10.88
N SER A 111 8.24 -2.30 9.86
CA SER A 111 6.85 -1.82 9.97
C SER A 111 5.90 -2.94 10.38
N ARG A 112 5.97 -4.09 9.70
CA ARG A 112 5.13 -5.26 9.99
C ARG A 112 5.34 -5.79 11.40
N ASN A 113 6.58 -5.87 11.88
CA ASN A 113 6.84 -6.31 13.24
C ASN A 113 6.29 -5.34 14.29
N LYS A 114 6.23 -4.03 14.00
CA LYS A 114 5.60 -3.03 14.87
C LYS A 114 4.08 -3.22 14.96
N VAL A 115 3.41 -3.44 13.83
CA VAL A 115 1.94 -3.55 13.78
C VAL A 115 1.46 -4.96 14.13
N CYS A 116 2.09 -5.99 13.56
CA CYS A 116 1.66 -7.39 13.66
C CYS A 116 2.49 -8.25 14.63
N GLY A 117 3.62 -7.76 15.16
CA GLY A 117 4.53 -8.60 15.96
C GLY A 117 3.97 -9.14 17.28
N ASN A 118 3.00 -8.44 17.88
CA ASN A 118 2.28 -8.89 19.08
C ASN A 118 0.84 -9.36 18.80
N TRP A 119 0.53 -9.61 17.52
CA TRP A 119 -0.83 -9.92 17.11
C TRP A 119 -1.25 -11.35 17.49
N THR A 120 -2.55 -11.52 17.71
CA THR A 120 -3.16 -12.83 17.95
C THR A 120 -4.41 -12.91 17.10
N ALA A 121 -4.54 -13.98 16.32
CA ALA A 121 -5.65 -14.17 15.40
C ALA A 121 -7.00 -14.22 16.13
N HIS A 122 -8.03 -13.65 15.51
CA HIS A 122 -9.40 -13.91 15.90
C HIS A 122 -9.82 -15.33 15.50
N PRO A 123 -10.43 -16.12 16.40
CA PRO A 123 -11.04 -17.40 16.03
C PRO A 123 -12.20 -17.14 15.06
N SER A 124 -11.96 -17.34 13.77
CA SER A 124 -12.96 -17.16 12.71
C SER A 124 -13.58 -18.50 12.34
N ASP A 125 -14.71 -18.50 11.63
CA ASP A 125 -15.32 -19.71 11.09
C ASP A 125 -14.30 -20.52 10.26
N ALA A 126 -14.34 -21.85 10.38
CA ALA A 126 -13.40 -22.74 9.71
C ALA A 126 -13.38 -22.56 8.16
N SER A 127 -14.48 -22.08 7.58
CA SER A 127 -14.58 -21.80 6.14
C SER A 127 -13.75 -20.60 5.67
N VAL A 128 -13.29 -19.73 6.58
CA VAL A 128 -12.30 -18.67 6.28
C VAL A 128 -10.92 -19.27 5.99
N GLY A 129 -10.58 -20.39 6.64
CA GLY A 129 -9.27 -21.01 6.57
C GLY A 129 -8.25 -20.34 7.49
N SER A 130 -6.96 -20.50 7.17
CA SER A 130 -5.89 -19.82 7.92
C SER A 130 -5.96 -18.31 7.67
N VAL A 131 -5.66 -17.54 8.71
CA VAL A 131 -5.63 -16.08 8.66
C VAL A 131 -4.26 -15.56 9.05
N ASP A 132 -3.89 -14.45 8.43
CA ASP A 132 -2.69 -13.69 8.74
C ASP A 132 -3.06 -12.28 9.21
N CYS A 133 -2.10 -11.60 9.84
CA CYS A 133 -2.22 -10.18 10.16
C CYS A 133 -1.97 -9.34 8.90
N ASP A 134 -3.02 -8.69 8.41
CA ASP A 134 -2.95 -7.67 7.37
C ASP A 134 -2.92 -6.27 8.02
N GLU A 135 -2.20 -5.33 7.44
CA GLU A 135 -1.99 -3.97 7.98
C GLU A 135 -2.30 -2.90 6.93
N TYR A 136 -2.93 -1.82 7.38
CA TYR A 136 -3.19 -0.66 6.53
C TYR A 136 -2.77 0.65 7.23
N ALA A 137 -2.04 1.56 6.59
CA ALA A 137 -1.45 1.37 5.27
C ALA A 137 -0.37 0.27 5.26
N MET A 138 -0.10 -0.28 4.08
CA MET A 138 0.82 -1.41 3.89
C MET A 138 2.20 -1.12 4.48
N ALA A 139 2.86 -2.13 5.06
CA ALA A 139 4.19 -1.98 5.68
C ALA A 139 5.27 -1.35 4.80
N SER A 140 5.15 -1.48 3.48
CA SER A 140 6.04 -0.89 2.47
C SER A 140 5.70 0.57 2.14
N THR A 141 5.08 1.31 3.07
CA THR A 141 4.70 2.71 2.90
C THR A 141 5.05 3.55 4.13
N HIS A 142 5.20 4.86 3.93
CA HIS A 142 5.45 5.82 5.02
C HIS A 142 4.20 6.06 5.88
N GLU A 143 3.02 5.77 5.34
CA GLU A 143 1.73 5.81 6.04
C GLU A 143 1.48 4.56 6.88
N SER A 144 2.34 3.55 6.84
CA SER A 144 2.23 2.41 7.74
C SER A 144 2.27 2.90 9.19
N GLY A 145 1.43 2.32 10.05
CA GLY A 145 1.50 2.59 11.49
C GLY A 145 2.86 2.22 12.10
N GLY A 146 3.60 1.32 11.46
CA GLY A 146 4.94 0.94 11.90
C GLY A 146 6.05 1.90 11.48
N PHE A 147 5.82 2.78 10.50
CA PHE A 147 6.86 3.66 9.96
C PHE A 147 7.22 4.78 10.96
N PRO A 148 8.51 4.95 11.31
CA PRO A 148 8.93 5.94 12.29
C PRO A 148 8.87 7.36 11.72
N GLY A 149 8.27 8.29 12.46
CA GLY A 149 8.05 9.68 12.03
C GLY A 149 6.87 9.86 11.07
N GLY A 150 6.20 8.77 10.66
CA GLY A 150 5.06 8.82 9.76
C GLY A 150 3.80 9.40 10.41
N VAL A 151 2.88 9.92 9.58
CA VAL A 151 1.61 10.53 10.02
C VAL A 151 0.74 9.58 10.85
N ASN A 152 0.90 8.27 10.63
CA ASN A 152 0.12 7.20 11.24
C ASN A 152 0.88 6.45 12.33
N GLN A 153 2.09 6.88 12.70
CA GLN A 153 2.97 6.13 13.59
C GLN A 153 2.27 5.74 14.90
N VAL A 154 2.42 4.46 15.25
CA VAL A 154 1.99 3.87 16.51
C VAL A 154 3.15 3.21 17.25
N THR A 155 3.00 3.03 18.56
CA THR A 155 3.96 2.30 19.39
C THR A 155 3.91 0.80 19.08
N ASN A 156 2.69 0.28 18.92
CA ASN A 156 2.39 -1.09 18.50
C ASN A 156 1.01 -1.16 17.84
N GLY A 157 0.68 -2.30 17.23
CA GLY A 157 -0.58 -2.43 16.51
C GLY A 157 -1.84 -2.52 17.36
N ASP A 158 -1.78 -2.57 18.71
CA ASP A 158 -3.00 -2.50 19.55
C ASP A 158 -3.68 -1.12 19.46
N GLN A 159 -2.97 -0.11 18.94
CA GLN A 159 -3.51 1.21 18.63
C GLN A 159 -4.20 1.28 17.26
N CYS A 160 -4.08 0.24 16.43
CA CYS A 160 -4.76 0.15 15.15
C CYS A 160 -6.21 -0.33 15.32
N ALA A 161 -7.05 -0.06 14.32
CA ALA A 161 -8.36 -0.67 14.20
C ALA A 161 -8.17 -2.19 14.15
N GLN A 162 -8.94 -2.92 14.95
CA GLN A 162 -8.87 -4.37 14.97
C GLN A 162 -10.08 -4.92 14.21
N LEU A 163 -9.80 -5.68 13.15
CA LEU A 163 -10.80 -6.24 12.27
C LEU A 163 -10.53 -7.73 12.06
N PHE A 164 -11.53 -8.46 11.60
CA PHE A 164 -11.36 -9.85 11.16
C PHE A 164 -12.38 -10.21 10.09
N THR A 165 -12.00 -11.14 9.22
CA THR A 165 -12.92 -11.73 8.25
C THR A 165 -13.66 -12.89 8.89
N ASP A 166 -14.97 -12.94 8.73
CA ASP A 166 -15.76 -14.09 9.16
C ASP A 166 -16.99 -14.30 8.29
N LYS A 167 -17.69 -15.42 8.49
CA LYS A 167 -19.01 -15.62 7.91
C LYS A 167 -20.00 -14.62 8.50
N MET A 168 -20.86 -14.07 7.63
CA MET A 168 -21.97 -13.23 8.06
C MET A 168 -22.94 -14.10 8.88
N GLY A 169 -23.11 -13.79 10.17
CA GLY A 169 -23.99 -14.54 11.10
C GLY A 169 -25.49 -14.39 10.80
N ASP A 170 -25.86 -13.97 9.60
CA ASP A 170 -27.23 -13.69 9.13
C ASP A 170 -27.89 -14.90 8.44
N GLY A 171 -27.26 -16.08 8.51
CA GLY A 171 -27.71 -17.31 7.86
C GLY A 171 -27.35 -17.40 6.37
N SER A 172 -26.72 -16.37 5.79
CA SER A 172 -26.20 -16.42 4.43
C SER A 172 -24.89 -17.23 4.35
N ALA A 173 -24.45 -17.50 3.12
CA ALA A 173 -23.11 -18.04 2.84
C ALA A 173 -22.08 -16.93 2.59
N ASN A 174 -22.42 -15.67 2.91
CA ASN A 174 -21.53 -14.54 2.68
C ASN A 174 -20.48 -14.46 3.79
N PHE A 175 -19.35 -13.85 3.46
CA PHE A 175 -18.31 -13.44 4.39
C PHE A 175 -18.34 -11.93 4.54
N GLY A 176 -17.84 -11.41 5.65
CA GLY A 176 -17.73 -9.98 5.89
C GLY A 176 -16.53 -9.62 6.74
N LEU A 177 -16.22 -8.32 6.74
CA LEU A 177 -15.19 -7.73 7.58
C LEU A 177 -15.84 -7.15 8.84
N LEU A 178 -15.50 -7.72 9.99
CA LEU A 178 -16.14 -7.45 11.27
C LEU A 178 -15.16 -6.78 12.24
N ALA A 179 -15.70 -5.99 13.17
CA ALA A 179 -14.92 -5.38 14.24
C ALA A 179 -14.56 -6.42 15.31
N GLU A 180 -13.28 -6.45 15.72
CA GLU A 180 -12.79 -7.30 16.81
C GLU A 180 -13.22 -6.73 18.17
N THR A 181 -14.42 -7.12 18.60
CA THR A 181 -15.07 -6.60 19.82
C THR A 181 -14.37 -7.01 21.11
N ARG A 182 -13.48 -8.00 21.10
CA ARG A 182 -12.67 -8.37 22.29
C ARG A 182 -11.60 -7.32 22.60
N LYS A 183 -11.17 -6.54 21.60
CA LYS A 183 -10.16 -5.48 21.75
C LYS A 183 -10.71 -4.08 21.51
N ALA A 184 -11.77 -3.92 20.71
CA ALA A 184 -12.42 -2.64 20.45
C ALA A 184 -13.93 -2.85 20.23
N VAL A 185 -14.75 -2.48 21.23
CA VAL A 185 -16.21 -2.73 21.25
C VAL A 185 -16.96 -1.99 20.13
N ASP A 186 -16.37 -0.92 19.62
CA ASP A 186 -16.85 -0.18 18.45
C ASP A 186 -15.74 -0.27 17.38
N GLY A 187 -16.08 -0.63 16.14
CA GLY A 187 -15.13 -0.78 15.02
C GLY A 187 -14.30 0.48 14.68
N PRO A 188 -13.67 0.58 13.49
CA PRO A 188 -12.82 1.73 13.14
C PRO A 188 -13.58 3.06 13.28
N LYS A 189 -13.33 3.77 14.39
CA LYS A 189 -13.76 5.16 14.58
C LYS A 189 -12.88 6.05 13.71
N GLY A 190 -13.41 7.20 13.29
CA GLY A 190 -12.70 8.20 12.48
C GLY A 190 -11.47 8.84 13.14
N THR A 191 -10.94 8.26 14.22
CA THR A 191 -9.72 8.69 14.93
C THR A 191 -8.60 7.66 14.86
N VAL A 192 -8.85 6.52 14.22
CA VAL A 192 -7.88 5.42 14.17
C VAL A 192 -6.79 5.69 13.13
N ARG A 193 -5.53 5.47 13.51
CA ARG A 193 -4.35 5.85 12.71
C ARG A 193 -3.84 4.74 11.78
N CYS A 194 -4.25 3.50 12.01
CA CYS A 194 -3.87 2.36 11.21
C CYS A 194 -4.93 1.27 11.31
N GLY A 195 -4.94 0.32 10.39
CA GLY A 195 -5.72 -0.90 10.43
C GLY A 195 -4.83 -2.10 10.75
N ARG A 196 -5.43 -3.08 11.44
CA ARG A 196 -4.88 -4.41 11.66
C ARG A 196 -6.01 -5.43 11.58
N ALA A 197 -5.96 -6.32 10.59
CA ALA A 197 -7.05 -7.24 10.31
C ALA A 197 -6.59 -8.70 10.25
N ALA A 198 -7.41 -9.62 10.77
CA ALA A 198 -7.28 -11.04 10.46
C ALA A 198 -7.89 -11.31 9.09
N ILE A 199 -7.06 -11.46 8.06
CA ILE A 199 -7.49 -11.73 6.69
C ILE A 199 -7.01 -13.11 6.28
N ALA A 200 -7.83 -13.86 5.52
CA ALA A 200 -7.44 -15.17 4.99
C ALA A 200 -6.06 -15.11 4.32
N SER A 201 -5.15 -16.03 4.67
CA SER A 201 -3.72 -15.95 4.35
C SER A 201 -3.44 -15.73 2.86
N THR A 202 -4.15 -16.42 1.97
CA THR A 202 -4.00 -16.23 0.52
C THR A 202 -4.36 -14.82 0.07
N GLN A 203 -5.41 -14.22 0.64
CA GLN A 203 -5.83 -12.87 0.29
C GLN A 203 -4.83 -11.84 0.79
N ASN A 204 -4.41 -11.93 2.06
CA ASN A 204 -3.38 -11.07 2.64
C ASN A 204 -2.06 -11.13 1.83
N GLN A 205 -1.56 -12.35 1.58
CA GLN A 205 -0.23 -12.53 0.99
C GLN A 205 -0.17 -12.19 -0.50
N GLN A 206 -1.29 -12.30 -1.23
CA GLN A 206 -1.27 -12.12 -2.69
C GLN A 206 -1.85 -10.77 -3.14
N ALA A 207 -2.73 -10.12 -2.36
CA ALA A 207 -3.42 -8.89 -2.77
C ALA A 207 -2.49 -7.73 -3.12
N PHE A 208 -1.31 -7.65 -2.48
CA PHE A 208 -0.32 -6.61 -2.72
C PHE A 208 1.03 -7.16 -3.23
N LYS A 209 1.15 -8.47 -3.44
CA LYS A 209 2.41 -9.13 -3.85
C LYS A 209 2.93 -8.61 -5.19
N SER A 210 2.02 -8.30 -6.11
CA SER A 210 2.36 -7.84 -7.45
C SER A 210 2.55 -6.33 -7.53
N PHE A 211 2.71 -5.62 -6.41
CA PHE A 211 2.95 -4.18 -6.40
C PHE A 211 4.22 -3.86 -7.23
N PRO A 212 4.08 -3.16 -8.37
CA PRO A 212 5.12 -3.12 -9.39
C PRO A 212 6.08 -1.93 -9.21
N ALA A 213 6.43 -1.57 -7.96
CA ALA A 213 7.30 -0.44 -7.65
C ALA A 213 8.57 -0.37 -8.53
N PRO A 214 9.32 -1.47 -8.77
CA PRO A 214 10.48 -1.42 -9.67
C PRO A 214 10.11 -1.09 -11.13
N SER A 215 8.99 -1.62 -11.64
CA SER A 215 8.54 -1.34 -13.02
C SER A 215 8.04 0.10 -13.18
N TRP A 216 7.49 0.68 -12.12
CA TRP A 216 7.15 2.11 -12.03
C TRP A 216 8.35 3.00 -11.68
N ARG A 217 9.52 2.38 -11.51
CA ARG A 217 10.76 2.98 -11.02
C ARG A 217 10.58 3.87 -9.78
N MET A 218 9.74 3.43 -8.85
CA MET A 218 9.49 4.16 -7.62
C MET A 218 10.72 4.13 -6.70
N LEU A 219 11.05 5.30 -6.16
CA LEU A 219 12.01 5.52 -5.09
C LEU A 219 11.30 5.83 -3.78
N ASP A 220 12.06 5.97 -2.70
CA ASP A 220 11.54 6.36 -1.41
C ASP A 220 10.77 7.68 -1.53
N ASP A 221 9.63 7.74 -0.87
CA ASP A 221 8.71 8.90 -0.91
C ASP A 221 8.01 9.12 -2.27
N ASP A 222 8.14 8.23 -3.26
CA ASP A 222 7.30 8.33 -4.46
C ASP A 222 5.84 7.93 -4.13
N GLY A 223 4.92 8.83 -4.46
CA GLY A 223 3.49 8.68 -4.18
C GLY A 223 2.72 7.78 -5.17
N PHE A 224 1.73 7.04 -4.68
CA PHE A 224 0.80 6.21 -5.46
C PHE A 224 -0.58 6.09 -4.79
N PHE A 225 -1.60 5.74 -5.58
CA PHE A 225 -2.94 5.41 -5.08
C PHE A 225 -3.17 3.89 -5.05
N VAL A 226 -4.16 3.45 -4.27
CA VAL A 226 -4.67 2.09 -4.28
C VAL A 226 -6.16 2.12 -4.60
N SER A 227 -6.55 1.46 -5.69
CA SER A 227 -7.94 1.25 -6.06
C SER A 227 -8.42 -0.13 -5.64
N ASN A 228 -9.65 -0.18 -5.12
CA ASN A 228 -10.34 -1.38 -4.65
C ASN A 228 -11.67 -1.53 -5.41
N PRO A 229 -11.64 -1.90 -6.72
CA PRO A 229 -12.84 -1.99 -7.54
C PRO A 229 -13.90 -2.87 -6.88
N GLY A 230 -15.18 -2.51 -6.99
CA GLY A 230 -16.25 -3.27 -6.36
C GLY A 230 -16.49 -2.96 -4.87
N PHE A 231 -15.62 -2.23 -4.19
CA PHE A 231 -15.94 -1.67 -2.86
C PHE A 231 -16.10 -0.15 -2.90
N GLU A 232 -15.45 0.52 -3.85
CA GLU A 232 -15.55 1.96 -4.06
C GLU A 232 -16.98 2.46 -4.37
N HIS A 233 -17.89 1.58 -4.77
CA HIS A 233 -19.30 1.91 -5.03
C HIS A 233 -20.20 1.73 -3.80
N CYS A 234 -19.68 1.21 -2.68
CA CYS A 234 -20.45 1.03 -1.45
C CYS A 234 -20.92 2.39 -0.91
N ALA A 235 -22.23 2.52 -0.64
CA ALA A 235 -22.87 3.80 -0.31
C ALA A 235 -22.38 4.44 1.01
N ASN A 236 -21.92 3.63 1.97
CA ASN A 236 -21.22 4.12 3.16
C ASN A 236 -20.35 3.02 3.79
N ALA A 237 -19.28 3.44 4.46
CA ALA A 237 -18.39 2.57 5.23
C ALA A 237 -18.91 2.22 6.64
N ASN A 238 -20.20 2.52 6.94
CA ASN A 238 -20.85 2.12 8.20
C ASN A 238 -21.56 0.76 8.08
N ALA A 239 -21.79 0.28 6.86
CA ALA A 239 -22.30 -1.06 6.61
C ALA A 239 -21.14 -2.05 6.47
N THR A 240 -21.32 -3.27 7.00
CA THR A 240 -20.39 -4.38 6.77
C THR A 240 -20.29 -4.67 5.28
N CYS A 241 -19.08 -4.59 4.72
CA CYS A 241 -18.81 -5.08 3.37
C CYS A 241 -18.89 -6.60 3.36
N ALA A 242 -19.89 -7.14 2.68
CA ALA A 242 -20.06 -8.57 2.52
C ALA A 242 -19.64 -9.02 1.12
N TRP A 243 -19.01 -10.18 1.01
CA TRP A 243 -18.63 -10.81 -0.26
C TRP A 243 -18.98 -12.29 -0.25
N ARG A 244 -18.91 -12.91 -1.42
CA ARG A 244 -19.00 -14.37 -1.59
C ARG A 244 -17.65 -14.89 -2.06
N LYS A 245 -17.30 -16.10 -1.64
CA LYS A 245 -16.17 -16.81 -2.23
C LYS A 245 -16.53 -17.12 -3.68
N VAL A 246 -15.77 -16.57 -4.62
CA VAL A 246 -15.86 -17.01 -6.03
C VAL A 246 -15.13 -18.35 -6.08
N GLY A 247 -15.81 -19.36 -6.61
CA GLY A 247 -15.38 -20.77 -6.60
C GLY A 247 -14.11 -21.01 -7.41
#